data_AF-A0A8T4LUX4-F1
#
_entry.id   AF-A0A8T4LUX4-F1
#
_cell.length_a   1.000
_cell.length_b   1.000
_cell.length_c   1.000
_cell.angle_alpha   90.00
_cell.angle_beta   90.00
_cell.angle_gamma   90.00
#
_symmetry.space_group_name_H-M   'P 1'
#
loop_
_entity.id
_entity.type
_entity.pdbx_description
1 polymer ?
#
loop_
_entity_poly.entity_id
_entity_poly.type
_entity_poly.pdbx_seq_one_letter_code
_entity_poly.pdbx_strand_id
1 'polypeptide(L)'
;MRVNFIGKNNQKNFLKKVLVNTNCPSVKDFMQFGLDVNYSALKNYFSGLRLLPKDLFENMCHLAKIKKEELNFEYVGDSWGQVKGGKKSKRKKFK
;
A
#
# COMPACT_ATOMS: atom_id res chain seq x y z
N MET A 1 11.47 0.15 2.92
CA MET A 1 10.71 1.03 3.83
C MET A 1 9.25 1.06 3.37
N ARG A 2 8.27 1.19 4.27
CA ARG A 2 6.83 1.19 3.95
C ARG A 2 6.16 2.51 4.33
N VAL A 3 5.01 2.79 3.73
CA VAL A 3 4.21 4.00 3.95
C VAL A 3 2.96 3.63 4.73
N ASN A 4 2.79 4.23 5.91
CA ASN A 4 1.57 4.13 6.71
C ASN A 4 0.77 5.43 6.58
N PHE A 5 -0.49 5.32 6.16
CA PHE A 5 -1.37 6.48 6.03
C PHE A 5 -2.09 6.72 7.36
N ILE A 6 -1.99 7.93 7.90
CA ILE A 6 -2.58 8.31 9.18
C ILE A 6 -4.08 8.52 8.97
N GLY A 7 -4.90 7.61 9.47
CA GLY A 7 -6.37 7.68 9.39
C GLY A 7 -7.02 6.52 8.62
N LYS A 8 -8.25 6.16 9.01
CA LYS A 8 -8.98 5.06 8.37
C LYS A 8 -9.25 5.38 6.90
N ASN A 9 -8.98 4.41 6.03
CA ASN A 9 -9.19 4.48 4.58
C ASN A 9 -8.34 5.51 3.82
N ASN A 10 -7.38 6.20 4.45
CA ASN A 10 -6.59 7.23 3.76
C ASN A 10 -5.70 6.66 2.65
N GLN A 11 -5.17 5.45 2.80
CA GLN A 11 -4.46 4.75 1.72
C GLN A 11 -5.36 4.48 0.51
N LYS A 12 -6.61 4.08 0.73
CA LYS A 12 -7.58 3.84 -0.34
C LYS A 12 -7.98 5.15 -1.03
N ASN A 13 -8.16 6.21 -0.26
CA ASN A 13 -8.47 7.54 -0.79
C ASN A 13 -7.31 8.09 -1.63
N PHE A 14 -6.06 7.90 -1.18
CA PHE A 14 -4.87 8.21 -1.97
C PHE A 14 -4.89 7.47 -3.30
N LEU A 15 -5.07 6.15 -3.30
CA LEU A 15 -5.08 5.36 -4.54
C LEU A 15 -6.24 5.73 -5.47
N LYS A 16 -7.40 6.11 -4.93
CA LYS A 16 -8.50 6.67 -5.73
C LYS A 16 -8.12 8.02 -6.35
N LYS A 17 -7.45 8.91 -5.60
CA LYS A 17 -6.95 10.19 -6.12
C LYS A 17 -5.93 9.96 -7.23
N VAL A 18 -5.05 8.96 -7.08
CA VAL A 18 -4.11 8.53 -8.14
C VAL A 18 -4.88 8.10 -9.39
N LEU A 19 -5.88 7.22 -9.28
CA LEU A 19 -6.69 6.77 -10.43
C LEU A 19 -7.34 7.93 -11.18
N VAL A 20 -7.94 8.87 -10.46
CA VAL A 20 -8.59 10.06 -11.05
C VAL A 20 -7.56 10.92 -11.77
N ASN A 21 -6.42 11.21 -11.12
CA ASN A 21 -5.39 12.07 -11.70
C ASN A 21 -4.68 11.45 -12.90
N THR A 22 -4.49 10.12 -12.92
CA THR A 22 -3.90 9.40 -14.05
C THR A 22 -4.92 9.00 -15.11
N ASN A 23 -6.18 9.44 -14.98
CA ASN A 23 -7.29 9.11 -15.86
C ASN A 23 -7.44 7.59 -16.10
N CYS A 24 -7.25 6.80 -15.04
CA CYS A 24 -7.33 5.34 -15.10
C CYS A 24 -8.68 4.86 -14.55
N PRO A 25 -9.45 4.06 -15.31
CA PRO A 25 -10.75 3.56 -14.86
C PRO A 25 -10.63 2.50 -13.76
N SER A 26 -9.51 1.76 -13.71
CA SER A 26 -9.31 0.69 -12.74
C SER A 26 -7.87 0.58 -12.23
N VAL A 27 -7.72 -0.08 -11.07
CA VAL A 27 -6.41 -0.41 -10.48
C VAL A 27 -5.59 -1.33 -11.41
N LYS A 28 -6.24 -2.10 -12.28
CA LYS A 28 -5.55 -2.97 -13.24
C LYS A 28 -4.78 -2.15 -14.28
N ASP A 29 -5.28 -0.96 -14.60
CA ASP A 29 -4.67 -0.10 -15.61
C ASP A 29 -3.35 0.48 -15.10
N PHE A 30 -3.08 0.46 -13.79
CA PHE A 30 -1.76 0.82 -13.27
C PHE A 30 -0.63 -0.06 -13.80
N MET A 31 -0.93 -1.29 -14.23
CA MET A 31 0.04 -2.17 -14.86
C MET A 31 0.63 -1.57 -16.15
N GLN A 32 -0.10 -0.67 -16.82
CA GLN A 32 0.35 -0.03 -18.06
C GLN A 32 1.51 0.94 -17.85
N PHE A 33 1.69 1.45 -16.63
CA PHE A 33 2.77 2.39 -16.28
C PHE A 33 4.11 1.70 -16.00
N GLY A 34 4.22 0.39 -16.23
CA GLY A 34 5.45 -0.37 -16.00
C GLY A 34 5.79 -0.53 -14.52
N LEU A 35 4.80 -0.45 -13.62
CA LEU A 35 5.00 -0.71 -12.21
C LEU A 35 5.28 -2.20 -11.98
N ASP A 36 6.39 -2.52 -11.31
CA ASP A 36 6.77 -3.90 -10.96
C ASP A 36 5.95 -4.43 -9.77
N VAL A 37 4.64 -4.48 -9.93
CA VAL A 37 3.70 -4.90 -8.90
C VAL A 37 2.58 -5.68 -9.54
N ASN A 38 2.35 -6.91 -9.10
CA ASN A 38 1.24 -7.70 -9.63
C ASN A 38 -0.14 -7.16 -9.18
N TYR A 39 -1.17 -7.49 -9.96
CA TYR A 39 -2.56 -7.08 -9.69
C TYR A 39 -3.08 -7.52 -8.30
N SER A 40 -2.65 -8.70 -7.82
CA SER A 40 -3.06 -9.20 -6.50
C SER A 40 -2.52 -8.32 -5.37
N ALA A 41 -1.26 -7.92 -5.46
CA ALA A 41 -0.62 -7.00 -4.52
C ALA A 41 -1.27 -5.62 -4.58
N LEU A 42 -1.53 -5.10 -5.79
CA LEU A 42 -2.26 -3.84 -5.98
C LEU A 42 -3.64 -3.87 -5.31
N LYS A 43 -4.42 -4.95 -5.44
CA LYS A 43 -5.69 -5.10 -4.72
C LYS A 43 -5.52 -5.06 -3.20
N ASN A 44 -4.48 -5.71 -2.66
CA ASN A 44 -4.19 -5.69 -1.23
C ASN A 44 -3.79 -4.30 -0.73
N TYR A 45 -3.06 -3.54 -1.54
CA TYR A 45 -2.76 -2.15 -1.23
C TYR A 45 -4.03 -1.29 -1.31
N PHE A 46 -4.89 -1.52 -2.29
CA PHE A 46 -6.14 -0.77 -2.44
C PHE A 46 -7.15 -1.01 -1.30
N SER A 47 -7.22 -2.25 -0.80
CA SER A 47 -8.06 -2.59 0.34
C SER A 47 -7.47 -2.19 1.70
N GLY A 48 -6.22 -1.71 1.74
CA GLY A 48 -5.52 -1.38 2.99
C GLY A 48 -5.09 -2.62 3.79
N LEU A 49 -5.16 -3.82 3.21
CA LEU A 49 -4.67 -5.06 3.84
C LEU A 49 -3.15 -5.10 3.94
N ARG A 50 -2.44 -4.34 3.10
CA ARG A 50 -0.98 -4.19 3.11
C ARG A 50 -0.60 -2.72 2.98
N LEU A 51 0.48 -2.33 3.66
CA LEU A 51 1.10 -1.03 3.48
C LEU A 51 1.88 -0.96 2.17
N LEU A 52 1.81 0.19 1.51
CA LEU A 52 2.53 0.46 0.26
C LEU A 52 4.05 0.51 0.51
N PRO A 53 4.87 -0.09 -0.37
CA PRO A 53 6.31 0.17 -0.42
C PRO A 53 6.57 1.65 -0.71
N LYS A 54 7.66 2.20 -0.14
CA LYS A 54 8.06 3.59 -0.37
C LYS A 54 8.23 3.89 -1.86
N ASP A 55 8.97 3.06 -2.59
CA ASP A 55 9.28 3.32 -4.01
C ASP A 55 8.00 3.35 -4.85
N LEU A 56 7.05 2.44 -4.57
CA LEU A 56 5.76 2.41 -5.24
C LEU A 56 4.93 3.67 -4.95
N PHE A 57 4.92 4.10 -3.69
CA PHE A 57 4.22 5.33 -3.29
C PHE A 57 4.81 6.57 -3.99
N GLU A 58 6.13 6.67 -4.06
CA GLU A 58 6.80 7.81 -4.70
C GLU A 58 6.56 7.84 -6.21
N ASN A 59 6.62 6.67 -6.85
CA ASN A 59 6.28 6.53 -8.27
C ASN A 59 4.82 6.93 -8.53
N MET A 60 3.88 6.51 -7.69
CA MET A 60 2.47 6.90 -7.81
C MET A 60 2.26 8.40 -7.58
N CYS A 61 2.93 9.01 -6.61
CA CYS A 61 2.89 10.46 -6.40
C CYS A 61 3.41 11.22 -7.62
N HIS A 62 4.50 10.76 -8.22
CA HIS A 62 5.08 11.36 -9.42
C HIS A 62 4.14 11.23 -10.62
N LEU A 63 3.61 10.03 -10.88
CA LEU A 63 2.68 9.77 -11.98
C LEU A 63 1.38 10.59 -11.85
N ALA A 64 0.79 10.64 -10.66
CA ALA A 64 -0.46 11.35 -10.40
C ALA A 64 -0.28 12.85 -10.11
N LYS A 65 0.96 13.36 -10.15
CA LYS A 65 1.31 14.74 -9.78
C LYS A 65 0.74 15.17 -8.42
N ILE A 66 0.77 14.27 -7.44
CA ILE A 66 0.27 14.52 -6.08
C ILE A 66 1.43 15.01 -5.22
N LYS A 67 1.27 16.19 -4.61
CA LYS A 67 2.23 16.73 -3.63
C LYS A 67 2.15 15.92 -2.34
N LYS A 68 3.32 15.52 -1.83
CA LYS A 68 3.44 14.74 -0.59
C LYS A 68 2.98 15.55 0.62
N GLU A 69 3.12 16.88 0.60
CA GLU A 69 2.71 17.76 1.70
C GLU A 69 1.20 17.72 2.00
N GLU A 70 0.37 17.37 1.02
CA GLU A 70 -1.08 17.27 1.18
C GLU A 70 -1.53 15.94 1.82
N LEU A 71 -0.60 15.00 2.05
CA LEU A 71 -0.90 13.65 2.51
C LEU A 71 -0.42 13.45 3.94
N ASN A 72 -1.32 12.98 4.81
CA ASN A 72 -0.98 12.57 6.16
C ASN A 72 -0.48 11.11 6.15
N PHE A 73 0.84 10.93 6.10
CA PHE A 73 1.49 9.62 6.14
C PHE A 73 2.78 9.65 6.96
N GLU A 74 3.24 8.47 7.36
CA GLU A 74 4.52 8.25 8.02
C GLU A 74 5.27 7.09 7.34
N TYR A 75 6.60 7.11 7.40
CA TYR A 75 7.42 6.00 6.95
C TYR A 75 7.67 5.03 8.10
N VAL A 76 7.43 3.74 7.84
CA VAL A 76 7.67 2.64 8.79
C VAL A 76 8.71 1.68 8.23
N GLY A 77 9.45 1.04 9.13
CA GLY A 77 10.46 0.05 8.78
C GLY A 77 9.85 -1.17 8.06
N ASP A 78 10.67 -1.89 7.27
CA ASP A 78 10.19 -3.03 6.47
C ASP A 78 9.68 -4.20 7.31
N SER A 79 10.13 -4.32 8.56
CA SER A 79 9.68 -5.35 9.50
C SER A 79 8.34 -5.05 10.17
N TRP A 80 7.66 -3.96 9.79
CA TRP A 80 6.36 -3.60 10.37
C TRP A 80 5.30 -4.67 10.09
N GLY A 81 4.78 -5.29 11.15
CA GLY A 81 3.82 -6.39 11.08
C GLY A 81 4.44 -7.79 10.88
N GLN A 82 5.77 -7.90 10.75
CA GLN A 82 6.44 -9.20 10.71
C GLN A 82 6.66 -9.71 12.14
N VAL A 83 5.87 -10.68 12.58
CA VAL A 83 6.13 -11.40 13.83
C VAL A 83 7.40 -12.24 13.64
N LYS A 84 8.49 -11.93 14.36
CA LYS A 84 9.70 -12.75 14.40
C LYS A 84 9.31 -14.20 14.75
N GLY A 85 9.43 -15.11 13.77
CA GLY A 85 9.39 -16.55 14.03
C GLY A 85 8.03 -17.27 13.92
N GLY A 86 7.05 -16.75 13.18
CA GLY A 86 5.94 -17.57 12.61
C GLY A 86 5.09 -18.42 13.57
N LYS A 87 5.26 -18.34 14.89
CA LYS A 87 4.51 -19.12 15.88
C LYS A 87 3.27 -18.34 16.29
N LYS A 88 2.24 -18.40 15.44
CA LYS A 88 0.89 -17.98 15.82
C LYS A 88 0.29 -19.08 16.73
N SER A 89 0.64 -19.02 18.01
CA SER A 89 0.14 -19.87 19.11
C SER A 89 0.65 -21.32 19.19
N LYS A 90 1.20 -21.71 20.36
CA LYS A 90 1.27 -23.12 20.78
C LYS A 90 -0.15 -23.51 21.23
N ARG A 91 -0.95 -24.17 20.38
CA ARG A 91 -2.15 -24.88 20.88
C ARG A 91 -1.66 -25.95 21.86
N LYS A 92 -1.93 -25.79 23.16
CA LYS A 92 -1.78 -26.89 24.14
C LYS A 92 -2.76 -27.98 23.71
N LYS A 93 -2.25 -29.10 23.20
CA LYS A 93 -3.02 -30.35 23.17
C LYS A 93 -3.20 -30.77 24.63
N PHE A 94 -4.42 -30.67 25.14
CA PHE A 94 -4.78 -31.42 26.36
C PHE A 94 -4.63 -32.90 26.02
N LYS A 95 -3.89 -33.61 26.87
CA LYS A 95 -3.66 -35.06 26.80
C LYS A 95 -4.49 -35.71 27.88
#